data_AF-A0A7J6BZ34-F1
#
_entry.id   AF-A0A7J6BZ34-F1
#
_cell.length_a   1.000
_cell.length_b   1.000
_cell.length_c   1.000
_cell.angle_alpha   90.00
_cell.angle_beta   90.00
_cell.angle_gamma   90.00
#
_symmetry.space_group_name_H-M   'P 1'
#
loop_
_entity.id
_entity.type
_entity.pdbx_description
1 polymer ?
#
loop_
_entity_poly.entity_id
_entity_poly.type
_entity_poly.pdbx_seq_one_letter_code
_entity_poly.pdbx_strand_id
1 'polypeptide(L)'
;MMDLESQFLEKEALLLPQVMVSRRKAGSSKSGVWRVCGVLLTVALCAAAAVCFTLNKSQNNQEGGNELRLTLRDHLSKENVTSKVAIHLTGAYDPDVCKDSLDWKQNQDQGFVSGGLELVNREIIIPNDGIYFVYSQVSFHISCKNDIPEDHNVVYMSHAVWRYSESYGSSKPLFSAIRSACVHASGTEDLLYDTIYLGAAFKLRAGDKLHTKTTTKLLPRVEEGNGKTFFGVFAL
;
A
#
# COMPACT_ATOMS: atom_id res chain seq x y z
N MET A 1 57.45 -13.74 -24.68
CA MET A 1 56.07 -13.56 -25.17
C MET A 1 55.27 -13.04 -23.98
N MET A 2 55.60 -11.84 -23.47
CA MET A 2 55.09 -10.53 -23.91
C MET A 2 53.56 -10.49 -23.93
N ASP A 3 53.02 -10.18 -22.74
CA ASP A 3 52.11 -9.05 -22.48
C ASP A 3 50.89 -8.92 -23.42
N LEU A 4 49.75 -9.43 -22.97
CA LEU A 4 48.44 -9.19 -23.58
C LEU A 4 47.41 -8.80 -22.51
N GLU A 5 47.84 -7.96 -21.55
CA GLU A 5 46.95 -7.33 -20.57
C GLU A 5 47.08 -5.80 -20.54
N SER A 6 47.56 -5.21 -21.63
CA SER A 6 47.67 -3.76 -21.78
C SER A 6 47.41 -3.36 -23.23
N GLN A 7 46.13 -3.24 -23.59
CA GLN A 7 45.65 -2.41 -24.70
C GLN A 7 44.12 -2.51 -24.81
N PHE A 8 43.39 -1.96 -23.83
CA PHE A 8 42.02 -1.47 -24.09
C PHE A 8 41.53 -0.57 -22.95
N LEU A 9 42.31 0.47 -22.63
CA LEU A 9 41.88 1.50 -21.71
C LEU A 9 42.46 2.85 -22.16
N GLU A 10 41.95 3.38 -23.26
CA GLU A 10 41.89 4.83 -23.42
C GLU A 10 40.87 5.26 -24.47
N LYS A 11 40.08 6.26 -24.06
CA LYS A 11 39.32 7.22 -24.89
C LYS A 11 38.11 6.71 -25.67
N GLU A 12 36.96 6.71 -24.99
CA GLU A 12 35.77 7.35 -25.55
C GLU A 12 35.08 8.21 -24.49
N ALA A 13 35.58 9.43 -24.31
CA ALA A 13 34.81 10.50 -23.71
C ALA A 13 33.83 11.01 -24.79
N LEU A 14 32.57 10.60 -24.70
CA LEU A 14 31.48 11.13 -25.50
C LEU A 14 31.23 12.60 -25.13
N LEU A 15 31.92 13.48 -25.87
CA LEU A 15 31.71 14.92 -25.85
C LEU A 15 30.36 15.26 -26.50
N LEU A 16 29.50 15.95 -25.75
CA LEU A 16 28.26 16.55 -26.24
C LEU A 16 28.57 17.51 -27.41
N PRO A 17 27.80 17.46 -28.52
CA PRO A 17 28.02 18.38 -29.64
C PRO A 17 27.63 19.81 -29.23
N GLN A 18 28.62 20.69 -29.12
CA GLN A 18 28.42 22.14 -29.03
C GLN A 18 28.10 22.67 -30.44
N VAL A 19 26.85 23.05 -30.67
CA VAL A 19 26.44 23.73 -31.91
C VAL A 19 26.87 25.20 -31.81
N MET A 20 27.96 25.56 -32.48
CA MET A 20 28.34 26.95 -32.72
C MET A 20 27.49 27.54 -33.85
N VAL A 21 26.55 28.42 -33.50
CA VAL A 21 25.83 29.24 -34.49
C VAL A 21 26.71 30.42 -34.90
N SER A 22 27.28 30.34 -36.10
CA SER A 22 27.98 31.47 -36.74
C SER A 22 26.98 32.51 -37.23
N ARG A 23 26.95 33.67 -36.55
CA ARG A 23 26.12 34.81 -36.95
C ARG A 23 26.83 35.61 -38.04
N ARG A 24 26.49 35.38 -39.30
CA ARG A 24 26.85 36.31 -40.39
C ARG A 24 26.04 37.60 -40.24
N LYS A 25 26.77 38.71 -40.11
CA LYS A 25 26.25 40.08 -40.07
C LYS A 25 25.98 40.52 -41.52
N ALA A 26 24.70 40.59 -41.91
CA ALA A 26 24.29 41.23 -43.16
C ALA A 26 24.09 42.74 -42.93
N GLY A 27 24.59 43.52 -43.87
CA GLY A 27 24.70 44.98 -43.81
C GLY A 27 23.37 45.72 -43.74
N SER A 28 23.42 46.83 -43.02
CA SER A 28 22.40 47.85 -42.88
C SER A 28 22.33 48.75 -44.11
N SER A 29 21.14 48.97 -44.66
CA SER A 29 20.75 50.29 -45.20
C SER A 29 19.24 50.34 -45.52
N LYS A 30 18.47 51.06 -44.68
CA LYS A 30 17.48 52.11 -45.05
C LYS A 30 16.44 52.35 -43.95
N SER A 31 16.31 53.63 -43.62
CA SER A 31 15.10 54.34 -43.20
C SER A 31 14.62 54.20 -41.74
N GLY A 32 14.85 55.25 -40.95
CA GLY A 32 14.44 55.42 -39.56
C GLY A 32 12.92 55.46 -39.29
N VAL A 33 12.07 55.22 -40.29
CA VAL A 33 10.60 55.17 -40.13
C VAL A 33 10.13 53.85 -39.51
N TRP A 34 10.82 52.73 -39.77
CA TRP A 34 10.39 51.42 -39.24
C TRP A 34 10.67 51.25 -37.73
N ARG A 35 11.66 51.96 -37.18
CA ARG A 35 11.97 51.91 -35.75
C ARG A 35 10.88 52.53 -34.89
N VAL A 36 10.25 53.62 -35.35
CA VAL A 36 9.18 54.29 -34.60
C VAL A 36 7.90 53.46 -34.57
N CYS A 37 7.49 52.88 -35.71
CA CYS A 37 6.36 51.94 -35.75
C CYS A 37 6.59 50.69 -34.90
N GLY A 38 7.82 50.14 -34.88
CA GLY A 38 8.14 48.99 -34.02
C GLY A 38 8.02 49.31 -32.53
N VAL A 39 8.47 50.50 -32.10
CA VAL A 39 8.33 50.94 -30.70
C VAL A 39 6.86 51.20 -30.34
N LEU A 40 6.08 51.81 -31.23
CA LEU A 40 4.65 52.05 -30.96
C LEU A 40 3.85 50.74 -30.87
N LEU A 41 4.14 49.76 -31.74
CA LEU A 41 3.49 48.44 -31.70
C LEU A 41 3.84 47.66 -30.43
N THR A 42 5.09 47.72 -29.98
CA THR A 42 5.51 47.05 -28.74
C THR A 42 4.87 47.67 -27.50
N VAL A 43 4.79 49.01 -27.42
CA VAL A 43 4.08 49.69 -26.32
C VAL A 43 2.59 49.36 -26.32
N ALA A 44 1.94 49.35 -27.49
CA ALA A 44 0.53 48.98 -27.61
C ALA A 44 0.27 47.52 -27.20
N LEU A 45 1.14 46.59 -27.60
CA LEU A 45 1.07 45.18 -27.18
C LEU A 45 1.27 45.02 -25.67
N CYS A 46 2.23 45.74 -25.08
CA CYS A 46 2.45 45.72 -23.64
C CYS A 46 1.26 46.29 -22.86
N ALA A 47 0.64 47.38 -23.35
CA ALA A 47 -0.55 47.95 -22.75
C ALA A 47 -1.75 46.98 -22.83
N ALA A 48 -1.97 46.36 -23.99
CA ALA A 48 -3.02 45.34 -24.15
C ALA A 48 -2.78 44.13 -23.25
N ALA A 49 -1.53 43.65 -23.13
CA ALA A 49 -1.18 42.56 -22.23
C ALA A 49 -1.41 42.92 -20.76
N ALA A 50 -1.07 44.15 -20.34
CA ALA A 50 -1.34 44.64 -18.99
C ALA A 50 -2.85 44.71 -18.71
N VAL A 51 -3.65 45.23 -19.66
CA VAL A 51 -5.12 45.27 -19.54
C VAL A 51 -5.69 43.86 -19.46
N CYS A 52 -5.29 42.95 -20.35
CA CYS A 52 -5.69 41.54 -20.31
C CYS A 52 -5.28 40.87 -19.00
N PHE A 53 -4.10 41.18 -18.45
CA PHE A 53 -3.65 40.63 -17.17
C PHE A 53 -4.46 41.19 -16.00
N THR A 54 -4.83 42.47 -16.02
CA THR A 54 -5.71 43.08 -14.99
C THR A 54 -7.15 42.56 -15.08
N LEU A 55 -7.69 42.35 -16.28
CA LEU A 55 -9.02 41.76 -16.50
C LEU A 55 -9.02 40.28 -16.13
N ASN A 56 -7.98 39.52 -16.50
CA ASN A 56 -7.82 38.13 -16.10
C ASN A 56 -7.63 38.00 -14.59
N LYS A 57 -6.87 38.88 -13.94
CA LYS A 57 -6.74 38.92 -12.48
C LYS A 57 -8.05 39.31 -11.79
N SER A 58 -8.84 40.21 -12.38
CA SER A 58 -10.19 40.55 -11.90
C SER A 58 -11.18 39.40 -12.05
N GLN A 59 -11.05 38.56 -13.09
CA GLN A 59 -11.82 37.33 -13.25
C GLN A 59 -11.32 36.20 -12.32
N ASN A 60 -10.02 36.14 -12.04
CA ASN A 60 -9.44 35.13 -11.15
C ASN A 60 -9.61 35.47 -9.65
N ASN A 61 -10.03 36.70 -9.34
CA ASN A 61 -10.52 37.11 -8.02
C ASN A 61 -12.04 36.90 -7.87
N GLN A 62 -12.66 36.02 -8.67
CA GLN A 62 -14.01 35.55 -8.39
C GLN A 62 -14.03 34.72 -7.09
N GLU A 63 -14.55 35.33 -6.04
CA GLU A 63 -14.93 34.72 -4.75
C GLU A 63 -15.74 33.41 -4.89
N GLY A 64 -16.37 33.15 -6.04
CA GLY A 64 -17.13 31.92 -6.30
C GLY A 64 -16.29 30.64 -6.36
N GLY A 65 -14.98 30.71 -6.66
CA GLY A 65 -14.13 29.50 -6.70
C GLY A 65 -13.69 29.02 -5.32
N ASN A 66 -13.36 29.96 -4.43
CA ASN A 66 -13.01 29.65 -3.05
C ASN A 66 -14.26 29.32 -2.23
N GLU A 67 -15.36 30.03 -2.44
CA GLU A 67 -16.63 29.72 -1.77
C GLU A 67 -17.17 28.35 -2.20
N LEU A 68 -17.11 27.98 -3.49
CA LEU A 68 -17.52 26.63 -3.93
C LEU A 68 -16.60 25.53 -3.37
N ARG A 69 -15.28 25.76 -3.28
CA ARG A 69 -14.36 24.79 -2.66
C ARG A 69 -14.47 24.74 -1.14
N LEU A 70 -14.74 25.86 -0.49
CA LEU A 70 -15.00 25.93 0.94
C LEU A 70 -16.34 25.28 1.26
N THR A 71 -17.40 25.56 0.51
CA THR A 71 -18.71 24.91 0.67
C THR A 71 -18.66 23.43 0.32
N LEU A 72 -17.90 23.00 -0.70
CA LEU A 72 -17.72 21.57 -0.99
C LEU A 72 -16.91 20.86 0.11
N ARG A 73 -15.86 21.49 0.64
CA ARG A 73 -15.08 20.95 1.77
C ARG A 73 -15.90 20.96 3.06
N ASP A 74 -16.71 21.99 3.29
CA ASP A 74 -17.59 22.14 4.46
C ASP A 74 -18.76 21.16 4.39
N HIS A 75 -19.34 20.92 3.20
CA HIS A 75 -20.36 19.90 2.96
C HIS A 75 -19.79 18.48 3.04
N LEU A 76 -18.58 18.21 2.55
CA LEU A 76 -17.93 16.90 2.74
C LEU A 76 -17.49 16.67 4.19
N SER A 77 -17.26 17.73 4.97
CA SER A 77 -17.03 17.62 6.42
C SER A 77 -18.31 17.60 7.27
N LYS A 78 -19.46 18.03 6.72
CA LYS A 78 -20.79 18.05 7.37
C LYS A 78 -21.71 16.91 6.95
N GLU A 79 -21.52 16.31 5.77
CA GLU A 79 -21.85 14.91 5.61
C GLU A 79 -21.02 14.19 6.65
N ASN A 80 -21.66 13.45 7.56
CA ASN A 80 -20.99 12.48 8.40
C ASN A 80 -19.99 11.75 7.50
N VAL A 81 -18.69 12.06 7.59
CA VAL A 81 -17.66 11.27 6.92
C VAL A 81 -17.74 9.94 7.63
N THR A 82 -18.61 9.06 7.13
CA THR A 82 -18.74 7.70 7.59
C THR A 82 -17.34 7.15 7.50
N SER A 83 -16.71 6.95 8.66
CA SER A 83 -15.31 6.56 8.71
C SER A 83 -15.17 5.32 7.83
N LYS A 84 -14.14 5.27 6.99
CA LYS A 84 -13.94 4.13 6.08
C LYS A 84 -14.05 2.83 6.88
N VAL A 85 -14.84 1.89 6.38
CA VAL A 85 -15.07 0.60 7.03
C VAL A 85 -13.80 -0.23 6.83
N ALA A 86 -12.95 -0.23 7.85
CA ALA A 86 -11.68 -0.92 7.83
C ALA A 86 -11.24 -1.31 9.25
N ILE A 87 -10.60 -2.47 9.35
CA ILE A 87 -10.00 -2.99 10.57
C ILE A 87 -8.66 -3.63 10.23
N HIS A 88 -7.65 -3.35 11.03
CA HIS A 88 -6.36 -4.01 11.01
C HIS A 88 -6.03 -4.44 12.43
N LEU A 89 -5.75 -5.72 12.61
CA LEU A 89 -5.44 -6.33 13.90
C LEU A 89 -4.04 -6.89 13.87
N THR A 90 -3.32 -6.76 14.97
CA THR A 90 -2.08 -7.50 15.20
C THR A 90 -2.36 -8.73 16.05
N GLY A 91 -1.61 -9.81 15.82
CA GLY A 91 -1.83 -11.09 16.49
C GLY A 91 -0.59 -11.59 17.21
N ALA A 92 -0.80 -12.21 18.37
CA ALA A 92 0.22 -12.94 19.12
C ALA A 92 -0.37 -14.27 19.62
N TYR A 93 0.49 -15.21 20.01
CA TYR A 93 0.03 -16.43 20.67
C TYR A 93 0.15 -16.28 22.19
N ASP A 94 -0.99 -16.29 22.88
CA ASP A 94 -1.04 -16.24 24.33
C ASP A 94 -1.76 -17.50 24.86
N PRO A 95 -1.01 -18.49 25.39
CA PRO A 95 -1.58 -19.75 25.87
C PRO A 95 -2.48 -19.58 27.11
N ASP A 96 -2.34 -18.48 27.84
CA ASP A 96 -3.17 -18.16 29.01
C ASP A 96 -4.52 -17.56 28.59
N VAL A 97 -4.58 -16.92 27.42
CA VAL A 97 -5.81 -16.39 26.81
C VAL A 97 -6.53 -17.46 25.97
N CYS A 98 -5.82 -18.13 25.07
CA CYS A 98 -6.39 -19.20 24.24
C CYS A 98 -5.31 -20.17 23.74
N LYS A 99 -5.48 -21.45 24.07
CA LYS A 99 -4.52 -22.50 23.67
C LYS A 99 -4.57 -22.84 22.18
N ASP A 100 -5.70 -22.60 21.53
CA ASP A 100 -6.00 -23.14 20.20
C ASP A 100 -6.07 -22.09 19.09
N SER A 101 -5.87 -20.80 19.40
CA SER A 101 -5.95 -19.73 18.40
C SER A 101 -5.03 -18.56 18.73
N LEU A 102 -4.77 -17.71 17.73
CA LEU A 102 -4.10 -16.44 17.91
C LEU A 102 -5.02 -15.45 18.62
N ASP A 103 -4.46 -14.66 19.52
CA ASP A 103 -5.15 -13.55 20.15
C ASP A 103 -4.96 -12.29 19.31
N TRP A 104 -6.07 -11.76 18.80
CA TRP A 104 -6.08 -10.57 17.94
C TRP A 104 -6.30 -9.30 18.77
N LYS A 105 -5.53 -8.26 18.48
CA LYS A 105 -5.55 -7.00 19.22
C LYS A 105 -5.72 -5.82 18.28
N GLN A 106 -6.60 -4.90 18.67
CA GLN A 106 -6.95 -3.70 17.90
C GLN A 106 -6.20 -2.43 18.31
N ASN A 107 -5.62 -2.39 19.52
CA ASN A 107 -4.97 -1.20 20.09
C ASN A 107 -3.47 -1.41 20.32
N GLN A 108 -2.82 -2.16 19.42
CA GLN A 108 -1.39 -2.46 19.50
C GLN A 108 -0.72 -2.19 18.14
N ASP A 109 0.47 -1.61 18.17
CA ASP A 109 1.26 -1.24 17.00
C ASP A 109 0.51 -0.36 15.98
N GLN A 110 0.20 -0.91 14.81
CA GLN A 110 -0.52 -0.27 13.72
C GLN A 110 -1.98 -0.74 13.65
N GLY A 111 -2.45 -1.44 14.68
CA GLY A 111 -3.84 -1.90 14.79
C GLY A 111 -4.82 -0.72 14.89
N PHE A 112 -5.97 -0.87 14.24
CA PHE A 112 -7.06 0.10 14.32
C PHE A 112 -8.40 -0.54 13.93
N VAL A 113 -9.49 0.11 14.33
CA VAL A 113 -10.85 -0.22 13.91
C VAL A 113 -11.60 1.05 13.51
N SER A 114 -12.35 0.99 12.42
CA SER A 114 -13.10 2.12 11.88
C SER A 114 -14.34 1.66 11.11
N GLY A 115 -15.35 2.53 11.03
CA GLY A 115 -16.55 2.32 10.21
C GLY A 115 -17.46 1.19 10.69
N GLY A 116 -17.51 0.97 12.00
CA GLY A 116 -18.47 0.04 12.64
C GLY A 116 -18.07 -1.44 12.62
N LEU A 117 -16.90 -1.80 12.07
CA LEU A 117 -16.32 -3.13 12.33
C LEU A 117 -16.08 -3.29 13.84
N GLU A 118 -16.20 -4.51 14.33
CA GLU A 118 -15.94 -4.83 15.73
C GLU A 118 -15.06 -6.08 15.84
N LEU A 119 -14.22 -6.12 16.87
CA LEU A 119 -13.51 -7.33 17.28
C LEU A 119 -14.17 -7.86 18.56
N VAL A 120 -14.89 -8.96 18.45
CA VAL A 120 -15.60 -9.59 19.58
C VAL A 120 -15.18 -11.05 19.66
N ASN A 121 -14.68 -11.48 20.82
CA ASN A 121 -14.23 -12.86 21.05
C ASN A 121 -13.22 -13.38 20.00
N ARG A 122 -12.26 -12.54 19.58
CA ARG A 122 -11.27 -12.80 18.51
C ARG A 122 -11.87 -12.95 17.10
N GLU A 123 -13.12 -12.56 16.90
CA GLU A 123 -13.78 -12.56 15.59
C GLU A 123 -14.07 -11.12 15.11
N ILE A 124 -13.88 -10.87 13.82
CA ILE A 124 -14.29 -9.61 13.18
C ILE A 124 -15.76 -9.73 12.81
N ILE A 125 -16.58 -8.78 13.27
CA ILE A 125 -18.00 -8.70 12.97
C ILE A 125 -18.24 -7.69 11.84
N ILE A 126 -18.87 -8.15 10.75
CA ILE A 126 -19.15 -7.32 9.58
C ILE A 126 -20.36 -6.41 9.85
N PRO A 127 -20.23 -5.07 9.70
CA PRO A 127 -21.31 -4.15 10.06
C PRO A 127 -22.43 -4.08 9.02
N ASN A 128 -22.09 -4.15 7.73
CA ASN A 128 -23.03 -3.94 6.62
C ASN A 128 -22.80 -4.94 5.50
N ASP A 129 -23.85 -5.25 4.74
CA ASP A 129 -23.73 -6.02 3.49
C ASP A 129 -22.81 -5.29 2.50
N GLY A 130 -21.91 -6.02 1.85
CA GLY A 130 -20.97 -5.40 0.92
C GLY A 130 -19.92 -6.35 0.37
N ILE A 131 -19.03 -5.80 -0.46
CA ILE A 131 -17.82 -6.48 -0.88
C ILE A 131 -16.69 -5.99 0.01
N TYR A 132 -15.96 -6.93 0.59
CA TYR A 132 -14.86 -6.65 1.50
C TYR A 132 -13.60 -7.35 1.00
N PHE A 133 -12.47 -6.65 1.04
CA PHE A 133 -11.17 -7.29 0.92
C PHE A 133 -10.74 -7.79 2.31
N VAL A 134 -10.58 -9.10 2.44
CA VAL A 134 -10.17 -9.78 3.67
C VAL A 134 -8.74 -10.27 3.46
N TYR A 135 -7.86 -10.03 4.42
CA TYR A 135 -6.46 -10.44 4.35
C TYR A 135 -5.93 -10.87 5.71
N SER A 136 -4.96 -11.77 5.72
CA SER A 136 -4.32 -12.26 6.94
C SER A 136 -2.91 -12.75 6.65
N GLN A 137 -2.00 -12.52 7.60
CA GLN A 137 -0.64 -13.03 7.58
C GLN A 137 -0.27 -13.65 8.92
N VAL A 138 0.44 -14.77 8.87
CA VAL A 138 1.13 -15.36 10.02
C VAL A 138 2.56 -15.68 9.61
N SER A 139 3.52 -15.26 10.44
CA SER A 139 4.92 -15.64 10.30
C SER A 139 5.28 -16.66 11.38
N PHE A 140 6.05 -17.67 11.00
CA PHE A 140 6.51 -18.74 11.88
C PHE A 140 8.03 -18.74 11.96
N HIS A 141 8.55 -19.12 13.11
CA HIS A 141 9.95 -19.41 13.36
C HIS A 141 10.07 -20.87 13.82
N ILE A 142 10.33 -21.73 12.84
CA ILE A 142 10.30 -23.19 12.96
C ILE A 142 11.70 -23.71 13.27
N SER A 143 11.79 -24.68 14.19
CA SER A 143 12.99 -25.46 14.46
C SER A 143 12.83 -26.84 13.85
N CYS A 144 13.52 -27.14 12.75
CA CYS A 144 13.41 -28.46 12.10
C CYS A 144 13.80 -29.62 13.03
N LYS A 145 14.70 -29.38 13.99
CA LYS A 145 15.08 -30.40 14.97
C LYS A 145 13.98 -30.73 15.98
N ASN A 146 13.20 -29.74 16.41
CA ASN A 146 12.24 -29.88 17.51
C ASN A 146 10.78 -29.98 17.03
N ASP A 147 10.48 -29.48 15.83
CA ASP A 147 9.12 -29.35 15.32
C ASP A 147 8.77 -30.38 14.24
N ILE A 148 9.77 -31.13 13.71
CA ILE A 148 9.51 -32.30 12.87
C ILE A 148 8.79 -33.36 13.72
N PRO A 149 7.59 -33.81 13.32
CA PRO A 149 6.88 -34.89 14.00
C PRO A 149 7.64 -36.23 13.93
N GLU A 150 7.49 -37.09 14.95
CA GLU A 150 8.15 -38.41 14.97
C GLU A 150 7.73 -39.34 13.80
N ASP A 151 6.52 -39.12 13.27
CA ASP A 151 5.92 -39.92 12.18
C ASP A 151 6.19 -39.38 10.77
N HIS A 152 6.71 -38.16 10.65
CA HIS A 152 6.85 -37.45 9.37
C HIS A 152 8.13 -36.61 9.32
N ASN A 153 8.90 -36.69 8.24
CA ASN A 153 10.12 -35.89 8.05
C ASN A 153 9.86 -34.45 7.54
N VAL A 154 8.67 -33.90 7.76
CA VAL A 154 8.22 -32.60 7.21
C VAL A 154 7.35 -31.88 8.23
N VAL A 155 7.54 -30.56 8.36
CA VAL A 155 6.66 -29.71 9.17
C VAL A 155 5.60 -29.10 8.25
N TYR A 156 4.32 -29.32 8.57
CA TYR A 156 3.21 -28.69 7.85
C TYR A 156 2.66 -27.50 8.63
N MET A 157 2.65 -26.34 7.99
CA MET A 157 2.06 -25.10 8.49
C MET A 157 0.82 -24.78 7.68
N SER A 158 -0.26 -24.43 8.35
CA SER A 158 -1.48 -23.96 7.71
C SER A 158 -2.03 -22.74 8.43
N HIS A 159 -2.63 -21.87 7.63
CA HIS A 159 -3.38 -20.71 8.09
C HIS A 159 -4.61 -20.51 7.20
N ALA A 160 -5.74 -20.18 7.82
CA ALA A 160 -7.02 -20.02 7.15
C ALA A 160 -7.85 -18.92 7.81
N VAL A 161 -8.63 -18.21 7.01
CA VAL A 161 -9.73 -17.36 7.50
C VAL A 161 -11.04 -18.08 7.25
N TRP A 162 -11.87 -18.14 8.27
CA TRP A 162 -13.17 -18.77 8.28
C TRP A 162 -14.26 -17.71 8.47
N ARG A 163 -15.42 -17.97 7.87
CA ARG A 163 -16.63 -17.15 7.99
C ARG A 163 -17.73 -17.99 8.60
N TYR A 164 -18.28 -17.51 9.70
CA TYR A 164 -19.63 -17.89 10.14
C TYR A 164 -20.64 -16.92 9.53
N SER A 165 -21.74 -17.46 9.01
CA SER A 165 -22.88 -16.68 8.55
C SER A 165 -24.17 -17.33 9.01
N GLU A 166 -25.10 -16.53 9.53
CA GLU A 166 -26.47 -16.99 9.87
C GLU A 166 -27.16 -17.63 8.66
N SER A 167 -26.83 -17.17 7.45
CA SER A 167 -27.38 -17.74 6.20
C SER A 167 -27.00 -19.21 5.97
N TYR A 168 -25.91 -19.68 6.58
CA TYR A 168 -25.45 -21.07 6.51
C TYR A 168 -25.60 -21.81 7.84
N GLY A 169 -25.87 -21.10 8.95
CA GLY A 169 -25.90 -21.65 10.30
C GLY A 169 -24.58 -22.29 10.77
N SER A 170 -23.48 -22.11 10.06
CA SER A 170 -22.20 -22.79 10.31
C SER A 170 -20.99 -22.01 9.80
N SER A 171 -19.80 -22.37 10.29
CA SER A 171 -18.53 -21.79 9.84
C SER A 171 -17.96 -22.53 8.63
N LYS A 172 -17.46 -21.79 7.64
CA LYS A 172 -16.85 -22.30 6.39
C LYS A 172 -15.55 -21.54 6.10
N PRO A 173 -14.54 -22.17 5.47
CA PRO A 173 -13.32 -21.47 5.08
C PRO A 173 -13.62 -20.44 3.97
N LEU A 174 -13.13 -19.20 4.13
CA LEU A 174 -13.09 -18.19 3.06
C LEU A 174 -11.88 -18.42 2.16
N PHE A 175 -10.72 -18.60 2.78
CA PHE A 175 -9.48 -19.02 2.13
C PHE A 175 -8.57 -19.72 3.13
N SER A 176 -7.65 -20.52 2.62
CA SER A 176 -6.65 -21.23 3.40
C SER A 176 -5.42 -21.52 2.55
N ALA A 177 -4.26 -21.60 3.19
CA ALA A 177 -3.06 -22.14 2.58
C ALA A 177 -2.33 -23.08 3.53
N ILE A 178 -1.55 -23.97 2.92
CA ILE A 178 -0.69 -24.94 3.59
C ILE A 178 0.72 -24.78 2.99
N ARG A 179 1.74 -24.81 3.83
CA ARG A 179 3.15 -24.85 3.45
C ARG A 179 3.85 -26.01 4.13
N SER A 180 4.85 -26.57 3.45
CA SER A 180 5.72 -27.60 4.00
C SER A 180 7.13 -27.04 4.20
N ALA A 181 7.71 -27.31 5.37
CA ALA A 181 9.07 -26.94 5.75
C ALA A 181 9.88 -28.18 6.18
N CYS A 182 11.20 -28.01 6.28
CA CYS A 182 12.13 -29.04 6.79
C CYS A 182 12.28 -30.32 5.93
N VAL A 183 11.86 -30.29 4.66
CA VAL A 183 11.84 -31.45 3.75
C VAL A 183 13.20 -32.12 3.57
N HIS A 184 14.31 -31.39 3.75
CA HIS A 184 15.68 -31.88 3.62
C HIS A 184 16.56 -31.55 4.83
N ALA A 185 15.96 -31.33 6.01
CA ALA A 185 16.72 -30.97 7.20
C ALA A 185 17.73 -32.10 7.54
N SER A 186 19.03 -31.79 7.48
CA SER A 186 20.11 -32.77 7.63
C SER A 186 20.57 -32.96 9.08
N GLY A 187 19.73 -32.57 10.06
CA GLY A 187 19.99 -32.74 11.49
C GLY A 187 20.77 -31.59 12.16
N THR A 188 21.05 -30.49 11.46
CA THR A 188 21.57 -29.26 12.06
C THR A 188 20.43 -28.38 12.61
N GLU A 189 20.77 -27.43 13.49
CA GLU A 189 19.87 -26.43 14.10
C GLU A 189 19.31 -25.45 13.04
N ASP A 190 18.60 -25.97 12.05
CA ASP A 190 18.04 -25.18 10.96
C ASP A 190 16.77 -24.50 11.49
N LEU A 191 16.97 -23.31 12.05
CA LEU A 191 15.89 -22.36 12.33
C LEU A 191 15.44 -21.74 11.01
N LEU A 192 14.16 -21.90 10.68
CA LEU A 192 13.56 -21.41 9.45
C LEU A 192 12.47 -20.40 9.76
N TYR A 193 12.52 -19.27 9.07
CA TYR A 193 11.42 -18.30 9.02
C TYR A 193 10.57 -18.57 7.77
N ASP A 194 9.27 -18.76 7.96
CA ASP A 194 8.30 -18.88 6.86
C ASP A 194 7.05 -18.05 7.16
N THR A 195 6.39 -17.58 6.11
CA THR A 195 5.24 -16.69 6.21
C THR A 195 4.13 -17.16 5.29
N ILE A 196 2.91 -17.23 5.82
CA ILE A 196 1.69 -17.45 5.04
C ILE A 196 0.92 -16.15 5.00
N TYR A 197 0.82 -15.53 3.82
CA TYR A 197 -0.04 -14.39 3.53
C TYR A 197 -1.19 -14.82 2.61
N LEU A 198 -2.40 -14.38 2.92
CA LEU A 198 -3.61 -14.64 2.13
C LEU A 198 -4.45 -13.37 2.05
N GLY A 199 -5.10 -13.14 0.91
CA GLY A 199 -6.09 -12.09 0.80
C GLY A 199 -6.90 -12.15 -0.49
N ALA A 200 -8.19 -11.83 -0.39
CA ALA A 200 -9.12 -11.79 -1.52
C ALA A 200 -10.38 -10.97 -1.18
N ALA A 201 -11.14 -10.60 -2.23
CA ALA A 201 -12.41 -9.92 -2.07
C ALA A 201 -13.57 -10.92 -1.93
N PHE A 202 -14.48 -10.66 -0.99
CA PHE A 202 -15.66 -11.49 -0.72
C PHE A 202 -16.91 -10.65 -0.54
N LYS A 203 -18.05 -11.18 -0.99
CA LYS A 203 -19.36 -10.65 -0.62
C LYS A 203 -19.76 -11.15 0.77
N LEU A 204 -19.81 -10.24 1.74
CA LEU A 204 -20.17 -10.51 3.13
C LEU A 204 -21.48 -9.82 3.49
N ARG A 205 -22.14 -10.33 4.52
CA ARG A 205 -23.40 -9.84 5.07
C ARG A 205 -23.18 -9.23 6.44
N ALA A 206 -24.02 -8.27 6.81
CA ALA A 206 -24.09 -7.75 8.15
C ALA A 206 -24.25 -8.89 9.17
N GLY A 207 -23.46 -8.87 10.25
CA GLY A 207 -23.43 -9.89 11.29
C GLY A 207 -22.61 -11.14 10.96
N ASP A 208 -22.04 -11.27 9.76
CA ASP A 208 -21.04 -12.32 9.51
C ASP A 208 -19.85 -12.17 10.45
N LYS A 209 -19.31 -13.30 10.90
CA LYS A 209 -18.17 -13.34 11.83
C LYS A 209 -16.98 -13.99 11.15
N LEU A 210 -15.85 -13.30 11.15
CA LEU A 210 -14.62 -13.81 10.57
C LEU A 210 -13.61 -14.14 11.65
N HIS A 211 -13.04 -15.34 11.61
CA HIS A 211 -11.97 -15.76 12.53
C HIS A 211 -10.88 -16.51 11.79
N THR A 212 -9.73 -16.67 12.44
CA THR A 212 -8.59 -17.38 11.86
C THR A 212 -8.40 -18.74 12.50
N LYS A 213 -7.90 -19.70 11.73
CA LYS A 213 -7.34 -20.95 12.24
C LYS A 213 -5.91 -21.11 11.73
N THR A 214 -5.01 -21.36 12.66
CA THR A 214 -3.60 -21.64 12.40
C THR A 214 -3.28 -23.02 12.96
N THR A 215 -2.27 -23.70 12.42
CA THR A 215 -1.86 -25.03 12.90
C THR A 215 -1.54 -24.99 14.40
N THR A 216 -2.40 -25.59 15.21
CA THR A 216 -2.40 -25.46 16.68
C THR A 216 -1.04 -25.82 17.30
N LYS A 217 -0.42 -26.91 16.84
CA LYS A 217 0.89 -27.36 17.34
C LYS A 217 2.03 -26.35 17.11
N LEU A 218 1.87 -25.44 16.14
CA LEU A 218 2.87 -24.44 15.76
C LEU A 218 2.53 -23.04 16.25
N LEU A 219 1.46 -22.85 17.03
CA LEU A 219 1.15 -21.56 17.64
C LEU A 219 2.30 -20.99 18.49
N PRO A 220 3.03 -21.78 19.31
CA PRO A 220 4.21 -21.29 20.03
C PRO A 220 5.39 -20.87 19.15
N ARG A 221 5.32 -21.16 17.84
CA ARG A 221 6.32 -20.77 16.84
C ARG A 221 5.88 -19.54 16.04
N VAL A 222 4.71 -18.98 16.31
CA VAL A 222 4.26 -17.76 15.63
C VAL A 222 5.06 -16.58 16.15
N GLU A 223 5.59 -15.80 15.21
CA GLU A 223 6.42 -14.65 15.53
C GLU A 223 5.60 -13.51 16.10
N GLU A 224 6.01 -13.06 17.29
CA GLU A 224 5.49 -11.88 17.96
C GLU A 224 6.35 -10.67 17.58
N GLY A 225 5.83 -9.82 16.71
CA GLY A 225 6.55 -8.63 16.27
C GLY A 225 5.77 -7.81 15.26
N ASN A 226 6.09 -6.52 15.22
CA ASN A 226 5.38 -5.54 14.40
C ASN A 226 5.40 -5.96 12.93
N GLY A 227 4.21 -6.10 12.33
CA GLY A 227 4.04 -6.45 10.91
C GLY A 227 4.34 -7.92 10.56
N LYS A 228 4.51 -8.81 11.55
CA LYS A 228 4.75 -10.24 11.29
C LYS A 228 3.47 -11.06 11.18
N THR A 229 2.53 -10.77 12.08
CA THR A 229 1.27 -11.51 12.24
C THR A 229 0.12 -10.52 12.37
N PHE A 230 -0.81 -10.53 11.41
CA PHE A 230 -1.90 -9.56 11.33
C PHE A 230 -3.12 -10.12 10.60
N PHE A 231 -4.29 -9.58 10.89
CA PHE A 231 -5.57 -9.93 10.28
C PHE A 231 -6.39 -8.67 10.04
N GLY A 232 -6.96 -8.50 8.85
CA GLY A 232 -7.68 -7.27 8.53
C GLY A 232 -8.70 -7.40 7.43
N VAL A 233 -9.58 -6.40 7.39
CA VAL A 233 -10.73 -6.31 6.49
C VAL A 233 -10.96 -4.85 6.13
N PHE A 234 -11.31 -4.56 4.88
CA PHE A 234 -11.88 -3.25 4.51
C PHE A 234 -12.96 -3.40 3.43
N ALA A 235 -13.98 -2.54 3.48
CA ALA A 235 -15.01 -2.48 2.45
C ALA A 235 -14.47 -1.87 1.15
N LEU A 236 -14.94 -2.39 0.01
CA LEU A 236 -14.61 -1.92 -1.34
C LEU A 236 -15.68 -0.99 -1.92
#